data_AF-K1QJF6-F1
#
_entry.id   AF-K1QJF6-F1
#
_cell.length_a   1.000
_cell.length_b   1.000
_cell.length_c   1.000
_cell.angle_alpha   90.00
_cell.angle_beta   90.00
_cell.angle_gamma   90.00
#
_symmetry.space_group_name_H-M   'P 1'
#
loop_
_entity.id
_entity.type
_entity.pdbx_description
1 polymer ?
#
loop_
_entity_poly.entity_id
_entity_poly.type
_entity_poly.pdbx_seq_one_letter_code
_entity_poly.pdbx_strand_id
1 'polypeptide(L)'
;MMDVPSKINDRQKREDIAFEEEDFNPNGGYGHWSKWSPCNRSCGFGEASRSRKCHDVTRCHGGNVELKLCFERKYSSNSIKYPFDLFPIMHASIKVLASGY
;
A
#
# COMPACT_ATOMS: atom_id res chain seq x y z
N MET A 1 -28.39 -30.66 18.44
CA MET A 1 -28.67 -29.74 17.32
C MET A 1 -27.65 -28.62 17.38
N MET A 2 -26.52 -28.77 16.69
CA MET A 2 -25.84 -27.71 15.96
C MET A 2 -25.03 -28.45 14.90
N ASP A 3 -25.43 -28.25 13.65
CA ASP A 3 -25.09 -29.10 12.52
C ASP A 3 -23.62 -28.97 12.11
N VAL A 4 -22.99 -30.12 11.86
CA VAL A 4 -21.65 -30.21 11.25
C VAL A 4 -21.83 -30.14 9.74
N PRO A 5 -21.30 -29.13 9.02
CA PRO A 5 -21.40 -29.11 7.58
C PRO A 5 -20.34 -30.03 6.98
N SER A 6 -20.79 -31.16 6.46
CA SER A 6 -19.98 -32.10 5.69
C SER A 6 -19.89 -31.69 4.21
N LYS A 7 -18.66 -31.43 3.77
CA LYS A 7 -18.09 -31.55 2.40
C LYS A 7 -18.72 -30.75 1.24
N ILE A 8 -17.93 -29.87 0.61
CA ILE A 8 -17.93 -29.71 -0.86
C ILE A 8 -16.48 -29.59 -1.35
N ASN A 9 -16.16 -30.43 -2.33
CA ASN A 9 -14.90 -30.50 -3.05
C ASN A 9 -14.86 -29.48 -4.21
N ASP A 10 -13.65 -28.97 -4.49
CA ASP A 10 -13.14 -28.32 -5.69
C ASP A 10 -13.66 -26.94 -6.18
N ARG A 11 -12.67 -26.04 -6.30
CA ARG A 11 -12.54 -24.90 -7.23
C ARG A 11 -13.34 -23.60 -6.92
N GLN A 12 -12.67 -22.72 -6.16
CA GLN A 12 -12.70 -21.25 -6.24
C GLN A 12 -14.03 -20.50 -6.13
N LYS A 13 -14.25 -19.90 -4.96
CA LYS A 13 -14.70 -18.50 -4.88
C LYS A 13 -14.01 -17.81 -3.69
N ARG A 14 -12.92 -17.11 -4.02
CA ARG A 14 -12.23 -16.14 -3.15
C ARG A 14 -12.98 -14.80 -3.32
N GLU A 15 -12.93 -13.94 -2.29
CA GLU A 15 -13.82 -12.78 -2.05
C GLU A 15 -15.11 -13.28 -1.37
N ASP A 16 -15.27 -13.36 -0.04
CA ASP A 16 -15.53 -12.23 0.87
C ASP A 16 -15.39 -12.59 2.38
N ILE A 17 -14.72 -13.69 2.74
CA ILE A 17 -14.53 -14.06 4.15
C ILE A 17 -13.06 -14.41 4.36
N ALA A 18 -12.26 -13.40 4.73
CA ALA A 18 -11.00 -13.67 5.41
C ALA A 18 -11.36 -14.25 6.78
N PHE A 19 -11.49 -15.58 6.85
CA PHE A 19 -11.49 -16.30 8.11
C PHE A 19 -10.08 -16.11 8.64
N GLU A 20 -9.92 -15.14 9.55
CA GLU A 20 -8.66 -14.89 10.22
C GLU A 20 -8.20 -16.23 10.79
N GLU A 21 -7.04 -16.73 10.34
CA GLU A 21 -6.38 -17.84 11.01
C GLU A 21 -6.35 -17.47 12.49
N GLU A 22 -7.01 -18.27 13.33
CA GLU A 22 -6.84 -18.11 14.78
C GLU A 22 -5.39 -18.47 15.08
N ASP A 23 -4.57 -17.42 15.08
CA ASP A 23 -3.14 -17.41 15.34
C ASP A 23 -2.94 -17.80 16.81
N PHE A 24 -2.94 -19.11 17.06
CA PHE A 24 -2.60 -19.68 18.34
C PHE A 24 -1.14 -19.32 18.66
N ASN A 25 -0.91 -18.22 19.37
CA ASN A 25 0.41 -17.92 19.89
C ASN A 25 0.68 -18.78 21.14
N PRO A 26 1.62 -19.74 21.10
CA PRO A 26 1.96 -20.58 22.25
C PRO A 26 2.51 -19.79 23.44
N ASN A 27 2.90 -18.52 23.26
CA ASN A 27 3.38 -17.64 24.32
C ASN A 27 2.24 -16.85 25.01
N GLY A 28 0.98 -17.09 24.60
CA GLY A 28 -0.20 -16.96 25.45
C GLY A 28 -0.58 -15.54 25.88
N GLY A 29 -0.20 -14.49 25.18
CA GLY A 29 -0.66 -13.13 25.50
C GLY A 29 -1.11 -12.40 24.25
N TYR A 30 -0.15 -11.97 23.44
CA TYR A 30 -0.42 -11.32 22.17
C TYR A 30 -0.50 -12.30 21.01
N GLY A 31 -1.33 -12.03 20.02
CA GLY A 31 -1.27 -12.66 18.71
C GLY A 31 -0.11 -12.09 17.89
N HIS A 32 -0.04 -12.51 16.63
CA HIS A 32 0.92 -11.92 15.70
C HIS A 32 0.65 -10.43 15.47
N TRP A 33 1.71 -9.69 15.15
CA TRP A 33 1.56 -8.30 14.72
C TRP A 33 0.85 -8.25 13.37
N SER A 34 -0.09 -7.32 13.24
CA SER A 34 -0.67 -6.96 11.96
C SER A 34 0.42 -6.46 11.01
N LYS A 35 0.10 -6.49 9.72
CA LYS A 35 0.90 -5.73 8.73
C LYS A 35 0.90 -4.25 9.13
N TRP A 36 1.98 -3.57 8.76
CA TRP A 36 2.06 -2.12 8.88
C TRP A 36 0.99 -1.45 8.01
N SER A 37 0.34 -0.44 8.55
CA SER A 37 -0.52 0.46 7.79
C SER A 37 0.30 1.18 6.70
N PRO A 38 -0.34 1.69 5.64
CA PRO A 38 0.27 2.69 4.79
C PRO A 38 0.68 3.92 5.63
N CYS A 39 1.60 4.71 5.10
CA CYS A 39 1.97 5.98 5.71
C CYS A 39 0.74 6.90 5.79
N ASN A 40 0.53 7.53 6.94
CA ASN A 40 -0.62 8.44 7.16
C ASN A 40 -0.58 9.69 6.27
N ARG A 41 0.57 10.01 5.68
CA ARG A 41 0.75 11.09 4.72
C ARG A 41 1.10 10.52 3.37
N SER A 42 0.51 11.08 2.33
CA SER A 42 0.87 10.82 0.93
C SER A 42 2.13 11.57 0.48
N CYS A 43 2.70 12.42 1.34
CA CYS A 43 3.93 13.15 1.04
C CYS A 43 4.69 13.59 2.29
N GLY A 44 6.02 13.61 2.18
CA GLY A 44 6.91 14.03 3.24
C GLY A 44 6.98 13.02 4.38
N PHE A 45 7.40 13.49 5.55
CA PHE A 45 7.44 12.67 6.76
C PHE A 45 6.04 12.42 7.31
N GLY A 46 5.72 11.16 7.54
CA GLY A 46 4.51 10.68 8.21
C GLY A 46 4.82 9.50 9.12
N GLU A 47 3.76 8.80 9.53
CA GLU A 47 3.82 7.66 10.43
C GLU A 47 2.98 6.50 9.88
N ALA A 48 3.48 5.29 10.08
CA ALA A 48 2.76 4.05 9.85
C ALA A 48 2.58 3.34 11.19
N SER A 49 1.45 2.68 11.36
CA SER A 49 1.08 2.00 12.61
C SER A 49 0.86 0.51 12.37
N ARG A 50 1.10 -0.31 13.38
CA ARG A 50 0.66 -1.71 13.41
C ARG A 50 0.08 -2.01 14.78
N SER A 51 -0.77 -3.03 14.84
CA SER A 51 -1.38 -3.47 16.08
C SER A 51 -1.29 -4.98 16.23
N ARG A 52 -1.42 -5.47 17.45
CA ARG A 52 -1.52 -6.91 17.75
C ARG A 52 -2.70 -7.11 18.70
N LYS A 53 -3.44 -8.20 18.50
CA LYS A 53 -4.56 -8.53 19.38
C LYS A 53 -4.05 -9.22 20.64
N CYS A 54 -4.66 -8.92 21.77
CA CYS A 54 -4.44 -9.67 23.00
C CYS A 54 -5.48 -10.78 23.06
N HIS A 55 -5.04 -12.05 23.08
CA HIS A 55 -5.93 -13.20 23.20
C HIS A 55 -6.11 -13.63 24.66
N ASP A 56 -5.16 -13.27 25.53
CA ASP A 56 -5.26 -13.49 26.97
C ASP A 56 -4.84 -12.25 27.74
N VAL A 57 -5.84 -11.55 28.28
CA VAL A 57 -5.68 -10.29 29.02
C VAL A 57 -4.74 -10.41 30.22
N THR A 58 -4.58 -11.60 30.79
CA THR A 58 -3.73 -11.81 31.97
C THR A 58 -2.24 -11.90 31.63
N ARG A 59 -1.91 -12.09 30.35
CA ARG A 59 -0.54 -12.33 29.86
C ARG A 59 -0.04 -11.25 28.89
N CYS A 60 -0.89 -10.27 28.54
CA CYS A 60 -0.52 -9.15 27.68
C CYS A 60 0.14 -8.02 28.47
N HIS A 61 1.45 -8.12 28.66
CA HIS A 61 2.23 -7.03 29.23
C HIS A 61 2.80 -6.14 28.12
N GLY A 62 2.59 -4.82 28.24
CA GLY A 62 3.14 -3.80 27.32
C GLY A 62 2.10 -3.21 26.36
N GLY A 63 2.61 -2.61 25.27
CA GLY A 63 1.77 -1.97 24.25
C GLY A 63 1.23 -2.95 23.21
N ASN A 64 0.01 -2.70 22.73
CA ASN A 64 -0.62 -3.42 21.62
C ASN A 64 -0.52 -2.66 20.28
N VAL A 65 0.09 -1.47 20.29
CA VAL A 65 0.26 -0.59 19.12
C VAL A 65 1.72 -0.18 19.01
N GLU A 66 2.22 -0.14 17.77
CA GLU A 66 3.56 0.35 17.46
C GLU A 66 3.50 1.35 16.31
N LEU A 67 4.32 2.40 16.39
CA LEU A 67 4.45 3.44 15.39
C LEU A 67 5.86 3.42 14.79
N LYS A 68 5.93 3.65 13.48
CA LYS A 68 7.19 3.89 12.78
C LYS A 68 7.09 5.15 11.93
N LEU A 69 8.19 5.88 11.83
CA LEU A 69 8.31 6.98 10.88
C LEU A 69 8.41 6.43 9.45
N CYS A 70 7.74 7.10 8.52
CA CYS A 70 7.82 6.84 7.08
C CYS A 70 8.03 8.16 6.33
N PHE A 71 8.64 8.05 5.15
CA PHE A 71 8.80 9.17 4.24
C PHE A 71 8.21 8.82 2.89
N GLU A 72 7.04 9.38 2.58
CA GLU A 72 6.41 9.23 1.28
C GLU A 72 6.95 10.31 0.34
N ARG A 73 7.60 9.87 -0.74
CA ARG A 73 7.91 10.78 -1.83
C ARG A 73 6.60 11.00 -2.58
N LYS A 74 6.23 12.26 -2.85
CA LYS A 74 5.27 12.50 -3.93
C LYS A 74 5.91 11.93 -5.19
N TYR A 75 5.45 10.76 -5.63
CA TYR A 75 5.40 10.54 -7.05
C TYR A 75 4.39 11.55 -7.53
N SER A 76 4.88 12.70 -8.02
CA SER A 76 4.03 13.67 -8.68
C SER A 76 3.22 12.88 -9.70
N SER A 77 1.94 12.67 -9.45
CA SER A 77 0.99 12.27 -10.49
C SER A 77 0.69 13.45 -11.41
N ASN A 78 1.37 14.59 -11.22
CA ASN A 78 1.90 15.37 -12.32
C ASN A 78 3.26 14.80 -12.77
N SER A 79 3.28 13.53 -13.18
CA SER A 79 3.90 13.20 -14.45
C SER A 79 2.97 13.80 -15.49
N ILE A 80 2.95 15.13 -15.54
CA ILE A 80 2.74 15.74 -16.82
C ILE A 80 3.93 15.20 -17.57
N LYS A 81 3.69 14.15 -18.36
CA LYS A 81 4.43 13.95 -19.59
C LYS A 81 4.17 15.26 -20.35
N TYR A 82 4.85 16.34 -19.95
CA TYR A 82 4.75 17.58 -20.68
C TYR A 82 5.24 17.21 -22.07
N PRO A 83 4.46 17.60 -23.07
CA PRO A 83 4.39 16.92 -24.34
C PRO A 83 5.60 17.32 -25.18
N PHE A 84 6.73 16.64 -24.99
CA PHE A 84 7.81 16.68 -25.98
C PHE A 84 7.36 16.16 -27.36
N ASP A 85 6.13 15.62 -27.46
CA ASP A 85 5.48 15.21 -28.70
C ASP A 85 4.46 16.23 -29.28
N LEU A 86 4.36 17.45 -28.74
CA LEU A 86 3.51 18.54 -29.31
C LEU A 86 4.30 19.79 -29.74
N PHE A 87 5.47 19.60 -30.35
CA PHE A 87 6.01 20.59 -31.30
C PHE A 87 6.03 20.02 -32.74
N PRO A 88 4.88 19.86 -33.41
CA PRO A 88 4.87 19.94 -34.85
C PRO A 88 5.10 21.41 -35.24
N ILE A 89 6.17 21.64 -36.00
CA ILE A 89 6.29 22.72 -36.99
C ILE A 89 6.45 24.16 -36.43
N MET A 90 7.69 24.55 -36.12
CA MET A 90 8.22 25.88 -36.48
C MET A 90 9.72 25.79 -36.86
N HIS A 91 10.08 24.80 -37.66
CA HIS A 91 11.31 24.85 -38.46
C HIS A 91 10.96 25.29 -39.89
N ALA A 92 10.26 26.42 -39.99
CA ALA A 92 10.06 27.12 -41.24
C ALA A 92 11.09 28.25 -41.32
N SER A 93 12.11 28.00 -42.13
CA SER A 93 12.71 28.96 -43.06
C SER A 93 13.23 30.28 -42.48
N ILE A 94 14.43 30.25 -41.90
CA ILE A 94 15.37 31.37 -42.04
C ILE A 94 16.70 30.81 -42.55
N LYS A 95 16.75 30.42 -43.82
CA LYS A 95 17.99 30.57 -44.58
C LYS A 95 17.95 31.99 -45.13
N VAL A 96 18.73 32.84 -44.46
CA VAL A 96 19.10 34.18 -44.88
C VAL A 96 19.31 34.18 -46.40
N LEU A 97 18.61 35.08 -47.09
CA LEU A 97 18.91 35.40 -48.47
C LEU A 97 20.32 35.99 -48.53
N ALA A 98 21.32 35.14 -48.76
CA ALA A 98 22.59 35.58 -49.29
C ALA A 98 22.39 35.83 -50.80
N SER A 99 21.93 37.04 -51.14
CA SER A 99 22.04 37.59 -52.49
C SER A 99 23.39 38.23 -52.67
N GLY A 100 24.06 37.91 -53.79
CA GLY A 100 25.18 38.65 -54.39
C GLY A 100 26.50 38.51 -53.62
N TYR A 101 27.61 38.10 -54.24
CA TYR A 101 28.13 38.41 -55.57
C TYR A 101 28.94 37.23 -56.12
#